data_AF-A0AAZ3NWR2-F1
#
_entry.id   AF-A0AAZ3NWR2-F1
#
_cell.length_a   1.000
_cell.length_b   1.000
_cell.length_c   1.000
_cell.angle_alpha   90.00
_cell.angle_beta   90.00
_cell.angle_gamma   90.00
#
_symmetry.space_group_name_H-M   'P 1'
#
loop_
_entity.id
_entity.type
_entity.pdbx_description
1 polymer ?
#
loop_
_entity_poly.entity_id
_entity_poly.type
_entity_poly.pdbx_seq_one_letter_code
_entity_poly.pdbx_strand_id
1 'polypeptide(L)'
;MSFRINGQPVQGMFEDFNTDGFFFPVVSFSAGVKVRFLLGGRHGDFKFLPPAGYSPCYEALLPKEKMRVEAVKEYKRDHGGVRDLLGTTQFLSQASFIPTPVDTSQVVQPPHLDNVRDRLAENIHELWGMNKIELGWSYGKFRDDNKRQHPCLVDFTKLPETERNYNLQMSSETLKEKRSH
;
A
#
# COMPACT_ATOMS: atom_id res chain seq x y z
N MET A 1 10.85 -13.41 17.90
CA MET A 1 10.04 -14.42 17.16
C MET A 1 9.51 -15.46 18.14
N SER A 2 8.19 -15.67 18.18
CA SER A 2 7.52 -16.62 19.08
C SER A 2 6.63 -17.58 18.30
N PHE A 3 6.40 -18.79 18.82
CA PHE A 3 5.61 -19.82 18.15
C PHE A 3 4.46 -20.33 19.01
N ARG A 4 3.43 -20.87 18.35
CA ARG A 4 2.28 -21.52 18.99
C ARG A 4 2.01 -22.86 18.34
N ILE A 5 1.62 -23.86 19.14
CA ILE A 5 1.14 -25.17 18.66
C ILE A 5 -0.30 -25.34 19.16
N ASN A 6 -1.24 -25.56 18.23
CA ASN A 6 -2.67 -25.66 18.54
C ASN A 6 -3.21 -24.49 19.38
N GLY A 7 -2.77 -23.27 19.06
CA GLY A 7 -3.16 -22.03 19.77
C GLY A 7 -2.39 -21.78 21.07
N GLN A 8 -1.73 -22.80 21.63
CA GLN A 8 -0.97 -22.70 22.87
C GLN A 8 0.44 -22.15 22.62
N PRO A 9 0.93 -21.20 23.44
CA PRO A 9 2.28 -20.67 23.31
C PRO A 9 3.32 -21.75 23.58
N VAL A 10 4.33 -21.84 22.72
CA VAL A 10 5.54 -22.62 22.99
C VAL A 10 6.42 -21.82 23.94
N GLN A 11 6.97 -22.48 24.96
CA GLN A 11 7.88 -21.83 25.90
C GLN A 11 9.21 -21.54 25.20
N GLY A 12 9.66 -20.29 25.28
CA GLY A 12 10.86 -19.79 24.60
C GLY A 12 10.54 -18.93 23.38
N MET A 13 11.37 -17.92 23.17
CA MET A 13 11.29 -17.01 22.04
C MET A 13 12.69 -16.65 21.57
N PHE A 14 12.81 -16.34 20.29
CA PHE A 14 14.06 -15.82 19.73
C PHE A 14 14.04 -14.30 19.82
N GLU A 15 15.03 -13.73 20.48
CA GLU A 15 15.29 -12.30 20.59
C GLU A 15 16.68 -12.00 20.01
N ASP A 16 16.99 -10.72 19.82
CA ASP A 16 18.33 -10.24 19.43
C ASP A 16 18.95 -10.89 18.16
N PHE A 17 18.12 -11.21 17.17
CA PHE A 17 18.59 -11.70 15.87
C PHE A 17 18.78 -10.56 14.87
N ASN A 18 19.65 -10.76 13.88
CA ASN A 18 19.90 -9.77 12.84
C ASN A 18 18.61 -9.54 12.01
N THR A 19 18.14 -8.29 11.96
CA THR A 19 16.99 -7.85 11.16
C THR A 19 17.36 -7.21 9.83
N ASP A 20 18.62 -7.30 9.41
CA ASP A 20 19.09 -6.79 8.13
C ASP A 20 18.44 -7.58 6.98
N GLY A 21 17.72 -6.87 6.11
CA GLY A 21 17.08 -7.44 4.93
C GLY A 21 15.67 -8.01 5.18
N PHE A 22 15.21 -8.87 4.28
CA PHE A 22 13.86 -9.43 4.31
C PHE A 22 13.82 -10.84 4.91
N PHE A 23 12.76 -11.11 5.66
CA PHE A 23 12.43 -12.45 6.13
C PHE A 23 11.43 -13.11 5.20
N PHE A 24 11.65 -14.40 4.93
CA PHE A 24 10.77 -15.21 4.11
C PHE A 24 10.19 -16.36 4.96
N PRO A 25 8.89 -16.68 4.83
CA PRO A 25 8.32 -17.86 5.47
C PRO A 25 8.89 -19.12 4.83
N VAL A 26 9.50 -20.00 5.64
CA VAL A 26 10.13 -21.24 5.18
C VAL A 26 9.53 -22.43 5.92
N VAL A 27 9.35 -23.55 5.22
CA VAL A 27 9.07 -24.87 5.81
C VAL A 27 10.07 -25.88 5.26
N SER A 28 10.49 -26.82 6.10
CA SER A 28 11.35 -27.95 5.71
C SER A 28 10.69 -29.25 6.15
N PHE A 29 10.75 -30.27 5.31
CA PHE A 29 10.19 -31.59 5.59
C PHE A 29 10.95 -32.68 4.83
N SER A 30 10.96 -33.90 5.38
CA SER A 30 11.52 -35.08 4.74
C SER A 30 10.54 -35.72 3.74
N ALA A 31 11.03 -36.68 2.94
CA ALA A 31 10.19 -37.44 2.03
C ALA A 31 9.02 -38.12 2.75
N GLY A 32 7.86 -38.19 2.07
CA GLY A 32 6.64 -38.81 2.59
C GLY A 32 5.74 -37.87 3.42
N VAL A 33 6.19 -36.66 3.75
CA VAL A 33 5.41 -35.69 4.50
C VAL A 33 4.47 -34.89 3.58
N LYS A 34 3.23 -34.66 4.01
CA LYS A 34 2.25 -33.79 3.35
C LYS A 34 1.83 -32.67 4.30
N VAL A 35 1.90 -31.43 3.83
CA VAL A 35 1.50 -30.24 4.60
C VAL A 35 0.56 -29.36 3.78
N ARG A 36 -0.20 -28.51 4.49
CA ARG A 36 -1.05 -27.46 3.90
C ARG A 36 -0.70 -26.13 4.55
N PHE A 37 -0.50 -25.10 3.74
CA PHE A 37 -0.27 -23.75 4.21
C PHE A 37 -1.59 -23.02 4.45
N LEU A 38 -1.64 -22.26 5.54
CA LEU A 38 -2.71 -21.31 5.83
C LEU A 38 -2.06 -19.94 5.96
N LEU A 39 -2.24 -19.07 4.96
CA LEU A 39 -1.53 -17.79 4.87
C LEU A 39 -2.46 -16.58 4.96
N GLY A 40 -3.78 -16.78 4.92
CA GLY A 40 -4.77 -15.71 4.98
C GLY A 40 -5.60 -15.59 3.70
N GLY A 41 -6.52 -14.61 3.67
CA GLY A 41 -7.45 -14.40 2.57
C GLY A 41 -8.28 -15.66 2.28
N ARG A 42 -8.44 -15.99 0.99
CA ARG A 42 -9.14 -17.22 0.54
C ARG A 42 -8.39 -18.53 0.85
N HIS A 43 -7.16 -18.46 1.34
CA HIS A 43 -6.31 -19.60 1.67
C HIS A 43 -6.01 -19.64 3.18
N GLY A 44 -6.88 -19.03 4.00
CA GLY A 44 -6.64 -18.74 5.41
C GLY A 44 -7.77 -19.18 6.33
N ASP A 45 -8.29 -20.39 6.15
CA ASP A 45 -9.26 -20.99 7.09
C ASP A 45 -8.57 -21.28 8.44
N PHE A 46 -8.33 -20.21 9.20
CA PHE A 46 -7.60 -20.25 10.46
C PHE A 46 -8.46 -20.87 11.55
N LYS A 47 -8.01 -22.02 12.07
CA LYS A 47 -8.58 -22.63 13.27
C LYS A 47 -8.29 -21.80 14.54
N PHE A 48 -7.20 -21.05 14.51
CA PHE A 48 -6.78 -20.13 15.57
C PHE A 48 -6.42 -18.80 14.93
N LEU A 49 -7.08 -17.73 15.36
CA LEU A 49 -6.86 -16.40 14.81
C LEU A 49 -5.48 -15.85 15.21
N PRO A 50 -4.88 -14.97 14.39
CA PRO A 50 -3.71 -14.20 14.80
C PRO A 50 -3.99 -13.44 16.11
N PRO A 51 -3.02 -13.33 17.02
CA PRO A 51 -3.12 -12.44 18.18
C PRO A 51 -3.32 -10.98 17.76
N ALA A 52 -3.79 -10.14 18.69
CA ALA A 52 -3.88 -8.71 18.46
C ALA A 52 -2.53 -8.12 18.03
N GLY A 53 -2.54 -7.26 17.01
CA GLY A 53 -1.33 -6.65 16.45
C GLY A 53 -0.62 -7.49 15.36
N TYR A 54 -1.15 -8.64 14.98
CA TYR A 54 -0.60 -9.48 13.90
C TYR A 54 -1.54 -9.53 12.69
N SER A 55 -0.95 -9.42 11.49
CA SER A 55 -1.63 -9.58 10.21
C SER A 55 -1.37 -10.96 9.59
N PRO A 56 -2.35 -11.55 8.88
CA PRO A 56 -2.11 -12.71 8.02
C PRO A 56 -1.05 -12.43 6.95
N CYS A 57 -0.20 -13.41 6.63
CA CYS A 57 0.88 -13.24 5.63
C CYS A 57 0.38 -12.86 4.23
N TYR A 58 -0.87 -13.20 3.89
CA TYR A 58 -1.52 -12.82 2.63
C TYR A 58 -1.56 -11.30 2.41
N GLU A 59 -1.60 -10.50 3.48
CA GLU A 59 -1.61 -9.04 3.38
C GLU A 59 -0.27 -8.45 2.91
N ALA A 60 0.81 -9.21 2.99
CA ALA A 60 2.12 -8.81 2.50
C ALA A 60 2.32 -9.02 0.98
N LEU A 61 1.33 -9.57 0.28
CA LEU A 61 1.40 -9.76 -1.17
C LEU A 61 1.36 -8.40 -1.88
N LEU A 62 2.27 -8.21 -2.84
CA LEU A 62 2.28 -7.02 -3.67
C LEU A 62 1.00 -6.96 -4.54
N PRO A 63 0.55 -5.75 -4.91
CA PRO A 63 -0.59 -5.60 -5.82
C PRO A 63 -0.40 -6.43 -7.10
N LYS A 64 -1.44 -7.13 -7.51
CA LYS A 64 -1.49 -8.01 -8.71
C LYS A 64 -0.66 -9.30 -8.61
N GLU A 65 0.08 -9.55 -7.52
CA GLU A 65 0.75 -10.82 -7.32
C GLU A 65 -0.22 -11.92 -6.84
N LYS A 66 0.07 -13.16 -7.24
CA LYS A 66 -0.60 -14.35 -6.73
C LYS A 66 0.36 -15.10 -5.83
N MET A 67 -0.15 -15.55 -4.69
CA MET A 67 0.58 -16.39 -3.76
C MET A 67 1.02 -17.70 -4.44
N ARG A 68 2.31 -18.02 -4.31
CA ARG A 68 2.91 -19.24 -4.87
C ARG A 68 3.92 -19.82 -3.89
N VAL A 69 4.02 -21.14 -3.87
CA VAL A 69 5.05 -21.86 -3.12
C VAL A 69 6.20 -22.11 -4.08
N GLU A 70 7.39 -21.63 -3.73
CA GLU A 70 8.61 -21.81 -4.51
C GLU A 70 9.63 -22.62 -3.71
N ALA A 71 10.38 -23.46 -4.40
CA ALA A 71 11.57 -24.07 -3.81
C ALA A 71 12.62 -22.97 -3.60
N VAL A 72 13.09 -22.83 -2.36
CA VAL A 72 14.01 -21.75 -1.96
C VAL A 72 15.28 -21.71 -2.81
N LYS A 73 15.77 -22.88 -3.26
CA LYS A 73 16.83 -23.01 -4.27
C LYS A 73 16.60 -24.28 -5.07
N GLU A 74 16.30 -24.15 -6.35
CA GLU A 74 16.19 -25.26 -7.28
C GLU A 74 17.41 -25.23 -8.20
N TYR A 75 18.33 -26.18 -8.02
CA TYR A 75 19.55 -26.29 -8.84
C TYR A 75 19.36 -27.22 -10.04
N LYS A 76 18.24 -27.95 -10.09
CA LYS A 76 17.94 -28.96 -11.10
C LYS A 76 16.44 -29.00 -11.39
N ARG A 77 16.07 -28.95 -12.67
CA ARG A 77 14.76 -29.40 -13.14
C ARG A 77 14.96 -30.55 -14.12
N ASP A 78 14.53 -31.74 -13.73
CA ASP A 78 14.50 -32.85 -14.66
C ASP A 78 13.14 -32.81 -15.39
N HIS A 79 13.15 -32.41 -16.66
CA HIS A 79 11.96 -32.44 -17.53
C HIS A 79 12.23 -33.41 -18.69
N GLY A 80 11.38 -34.43 -18.84
CA GLY A 80 11.47 -35.38 -19.96
C GLY A 80 12.78 -36.17 -20.07
N GLY A 81 13.49 -36.39 -18.96
CA GLY A 81 14.76 -37.14 -18.94
C GLY A 81 16.01 -36.31 -19.26
N VAL A 82 15.87 -35.00 -19.51
CA VAL A 82 17.00 -34.07 -19.66
C VAL A 82 17.29 -33.43 -18.31
N ARG A 83 18.56 -33.52 -17.88
CA ARG A 83 19.07 -32.88 -16.65
C ARG A 83 19.33 -31.40 -16.93
N ASP A 84 18.43 -30.52 -16.54
CA ASP A 84 18.62 -29.07 -16.65
C ASP A 84 19.22 -28.53 -15.35
N LEU A 85 20.48 -28.06 -15.41
CA LEU A 85 21.15 -27.41 -14.29
C LEU A 85 20.77 -25.93 -14.31
N LEU A 86 19.86 -25.54 -13.43
CA LEU A 86 19.53 -24.13 -13.26
C LEU A 86 20.74 -23.41 -12.65
N GLY A 87 21.11 -22.27 -13.22
CA GLY A 87 22.11 -21.37 -12.65
C GLY A 87 21.69 -20.88 -11.26
N THR A 88 22.56 -20.11 -10.59
CA THR A 88 22.25 -19.52 -9.28
C THR A 88 20.90 -18.81 -9.35
N THR A 89 19.92 -19.24 -8.54
CA THR A 89 18.62 -18.57 -8.45
C THR A 89 18.90 -17.11 -8.14
N GLN A 90 18.74 -16.24 -9.13
CA GLN A 90 18.71 -14.81 -8.88
C GLN A 90 17.47 -14.60 -8.03
N PHE A 91 17.67 -14.31 -6.74
CA PHE A 91 16.62 -13.70 -5.97
C PHE A 91 16.23 -12.48 -6.79
N LEU A 92 15.03 -12.49 -7.37
CA LEU A 92 14.42 -11.25 -7.81
C LEU A 92 14.60 -10.33 -6.60
N SER A 93 15.21 -9.17 -6.81
CA SER A 93 14.99 -8.06 -5.90
C SER A 93 13.49 -7.86 -5.94
N GLN A 94 12.74 -8.60 -5.13
CA GLN A 94 11.34 -8.35 -4.90
C GLN A 94 11.44 -7.04 -4.16
N ALA A 95 11.42 -5.96 -4.95
CA ALA A 95 11.53 -4.61 -4.47
C ALA A 95 10.34 -4.48 -3.53
N SER A 96 10.60 -4.66 -2.24
CA SER A 96 9.63 -4.26 -1.24
C SER A 96 9.31 -2.82 -1.60
N PHE A 97 8.04 -2.56 -1.87
CA PHE A 97 7.62 -1.20 -2.08
C PHE A 97 7.69 -0.50 -0.71
N ILE A 98 8.86 0.03 -0.41
CA ILE A 98 9.09 0.95 0.69
C ILE A 98 8.96 2.32 0.05
N PRO A 99 7.77 2.95 0.08
CA PRO A 99 7.64 4.29 -0.47
C PRO A 99 8.61 5.17 0.30
N THR A 100 9.46 5.88 -0.43
CA THR A 100 10.28 6.97 0.09
C THR A 100 9.68 8.25 -0.47
N PRO A 101 8.69 8.87 0.21
CA PRO A 101 8.15 10.14 -0.23
C PRO A 101 9.29 11.17 -0.34
N VAL A 102 9.25 11.99 -1.38
CA VAL A 102 10.20 13.10 -1.50
C VAL A 102 9.86 14.14 -0.43
N ASP A 103 10.84 14.48 0.40
CA ASP A 103 10.66 15.52 1.40
C ASP A 103 10.58 16.89 0.72
N THR A 104 9.43 17.55 0.87
CA THR A 104 9.17 18.88 0.32
C THR A 104 9.26 20.00 1.37
N SER A 105 9.66 19.67 2.62
CA SER A 105 9.73 20.61 3.74
C SER A 105 10.67 21.79 3.48
N GLN A 106 11.76 21.56 2.76
CA GLN A 106 12.79 22.56 2.46
C GLN A 106 12.51 23.40 1.20
N VAL A 107 11.46 23.09 0.44
CA VAL A 107 11.13 23.81 -0.80
C VAL A 107 10.35 25.08 -0.46
N VAL A 108 11.07 26.21 -0.42
CA VAL A 108 10.46 27.53 -0.26
C VAL A 108 9.83 27.98 -1.58
N GLN A 109 8.54 28.27 -1.56
CA GLN A 109 7.82 28.74 -2.74
C GLN A 109 8.10 30.24 -2.94
N PRO A 110 8.61 30.65 -4.12
CA PRO A 110 8.80 32.07 -4.42
C PRO A 110 7.46 32.83 -4.49
N PRO A 111 7.39 34.10 -4.08
CA PRO A 111 6.14 34.87 -4.05
C PRO A 111 5.43 35.01 -5.40
N HIS A 112 6.17 34.98 -6.52
CA HIS A 112 5.57 35.04 -7.86
C HIS A 112 4.73 33.80 -8.20
N LEU A 113 4.91 32.68 -7.48
CA LEU A 113 4.10 31.48 -7.62
C LEU A 113 2.83 31.50 -6.76
N ASP A 114 2.63 32.48 -5.88
CA ASP A 114 1.39 32.54 -5.08
C ASP A 114 0.17 32.73 -5.98
N ASN A 115 0.27 33.59 -7.00
CA ASN A 115 -0.80 33.77 -7.99
C ASN A 115 -1.04 32.48 -8.79
N VAL A 116 0.03 31.75 -9.13
CA VAL A 116 -0.07 30.47 -9.85
C VAL A 116 -0.73 29.41 -8.96
N ARG A 117 -0.39 29.36 -7.67
CA ARG A 117 -1.02 28.48 -6.67
C ARG A 117 -2.52 28.76 -6.59
N ASP A 118 -2.91 30.02 -6.43
CA ASP A 118 -4.31 30.39 -6.24
C ASP A 118 -5.15 30.04 -7.48
N ARG A 119 -4.64 30.35 -8.68
CA ARG A 119 -5.29 29.95 -9.94
C ARG A 119 -5.33 28.44 -10.14
N LEU A 120 -4.29 27.72 -9.69
CA LEU A 120 -4.28 26.26 -9.76
C LEU A 120 -5.33 25.66 -8.82
N ALA A 121 -5.44 26.18 -7.60
CA ALA A 121 -6.43 25.75 -6.63
C ALA A 121 -7.86 25.98 -7.13
N GLU A 122 -8.11 27.15 -7.72
CA GLU A 122 -9.39 27.47 -8.36
C GLU A 122 -9.69 26.51 -9.51
N ASN A 123 -8.75 26.31 -10.45
CA ASN A 123 -8.95 25.40 -11.58
C ASN A 123 -9.21 23.94 -11.14
N ILE A 124 -8.47 23.45 -10.14
CA ILE A 124 -8.67 22.10 -9.59
C ILE A 124 -10.05 21.99 -8.95
N HIS A 125 -10.48 23.01 -8.21
CA HIS A 125 -11.79 23.06 -7.58
C HIS A 125 -12.93 23.07 -8.61
N GLU A 126 -12.82 23.89 -9.66
CA GLU A 126 -13.81 23.93 -10.75
C GLU A 126 -13.91 22.57 -11.47
N LEU A 127 -12.78 21.91 -11.77
CA LEU A 127 -12.77 20.57 -12.37
C LEU A 127 -13.41 19.52 -11.45
N TRP A 128 -13.12 19.57 -10.14
CA TRP A 128 -13.76 18.71 -9.15
C TRP A 128 -15.27 18.93 -9.12
N GLY A 129 -15.71 20.19 -9.12
CA GLY A 129 -17.11 20.59 -9.13
C GLY A 129 -17.84 20.10 -10.37
N MET A 130 -17.26 20.32 -11.56
CA MET A 130 -17.79 19.82 -12.83
C MET A 130 -17.99 18.31 -12.82
N ASN A 131 -16.98 17.53 -12.43
CA ASN A 131 -17.08 16.07 -12.36
C ASN A 131 -18.20 15.62 -11.41
N LYS A 132 -18.33 16.29 -10.25
CA LYS A 132 -19.41 16.00 -9.31
C LYS A 132 -20.79 16.31 -9.91
N ILE A 133 -20.94 17.44 -10.60
CA ILE A 133 -22.20 17.81 -11.27
C ILE A 133 -22.55 16.80 -12.36
N GLU A 134 -21.59 16.34 -13.16
CA GLU A 134 -21.79 15.28 -14.16
C GLU A 134 -22.27 13.96 -13.55
N LEU A 135 -21.81 13.65 -12.33
CA LEU A 135 -22.29 12.50 -11.54
C LEU A 135 -23.64 12.75 -10.85
N GLY A 136 -24.30 13.88 -11.14
CA GLY A 136 -25.63 14.25 -10.63
C GLY A 136 -25.61 14.81 -9.22
N TRP A 137 -24.48 15.33 -8.75
CA TRP A 137 -24.42 16.04 -7.47
C TRP A 137 -24.93 17.48 -7.62
N SER A 138 -25.58 17.98 -6.58
CA SER A 138 -26.08 19.34 -6.49
C SER A 138 -25.62 20.01 -5.21
N TYR A 139 -25.70 21.34 -5.16
CA TYR A 139 -25.40 22.06 -3.93
C TYR A 139 -26.45 21.75 -2.84
N GLY A 140 -25.97 21.59 -1.61
CA GLY A 140 -26.82 21.55 -0.41
C GLY A 140 -26.05 22.01 0.81
N LYS A 141 -26.73 22.65 1.77
CA LYS A 141 -26.09 23.21 2.98
C LYS A 141 -25.35 22.16 3.81
N PHE A 142 -25.78 20.91 3.75
CA PHE A 142 -25.16 19.77 4.40
C PHE A 142 -24.88 18.70 3.36
N ARG A 143 -23.84 17.90 3.61
CA ARG A 143 -23.53 16.75 2.77
C ARG A 143 -24.59 15.66 2.97
N ASP A 144 -25.20 15.21 1.88
CA ASP A 144 -26.17 14.11 1.86
C ASP A 144 -25.91 13.24 0.63
N ASP A 145 -25.25 12.09 0.82
CA ASP A 145 -24.85 11.21 -0.28
C ASP A 145 -26.07 10.54 -0.94
N ASN A 146 -27.18 10.36 -0.21
CA ASN A 146 -28.42 9.78 -0.75
C ASN A 146 -29.12 10.76 -1.71
N LYS A 147 -29.15 12.04 -1.35
CA LYS A 147 -29.68 13.11 -2.21
C LYS A 147 -28.64 13.68 -3.17
N ARG A 148 -27.40 13.18 -3.12
CA ARG A 148 -26.23 13.68 -3.85
C ARG A 148 -26.03 15.19 -3.68
N GLN A 149 -26.02 15.64 -2.43
CA GLN A 149 -25.81 17.03 -2.08
C GLN A 149 -24.45 17.25 -1.45
N HIS A 150 -23.72 18.28 -1.88
CA HIS A 150 -22.42 18.63 -1.32
C HIS A 150 -22.31 20.14 -1.06
N PRO A 151 -21.85 20.57 0.13
CA PRO A 151 -21.78 22.00 0.50
C PRO A 151 -20.69 22.76 -0.24
N CYS A 152 -19.62 22.08 -0.66
CA CYS A 152 -18.52 22.72 -1.40
C CYS A 152 -18.80 22.90 -2.91
N LEU A 153 -19.99 22.54 -3.42
CA LEU A 153 -20.38 22.82 -4.81
C LEU A 153 -20.79 24.29 -4.96
N VAL A 154 -19.83 25.18 -4.75
CA VAL A 154 -19.92 26.63 -4.86
C VAL A 154 -18.62 27.15 -5.49
N ASP A 155 -18.62 28.37 -6.01
CA ASP A 155 -17.42 29.02 -6.53
C ASP A 155 -16.28 28.99 -5.49
N PHE A 156 -15.03 28.89 -5.94
CA PHE A 156 -13.85 28.82 -5.06
C PHE A 156 -13.80 29.96 -4.01
N THR A 157 -14.21 31.17 -4.40
CA THR A 157 -14.28 32.37 -3.53
C THR A 157 -15.39 32.33 -2.48
N LYS A 158 -16.32 31.37 -2.57
CA LYS A 158 -17.43 31.14 -1.63
C LYS A 158 -17.22 29.92 -0.75
N LEU A 159 -16.13 29.17 -0.96
CA LEU A 159 -15.76 28.06 -0.09
C LEU A 159 -15.58 28.53 1.35
N PRO A 160 -15.93 27.68 2.33
CA PRO A 160 -15.50 27.86 3.71
C PRO A 160 -13.97 28.00 3.77
N GLU A 161 -13.48 28.85 4.66
CA GLU A 161 -12.06 29.15 4.80
C GLU A 161 -11.21 27.89 5.01
N THR A 162 -11.72 26.91 5.75
CA THR A 162 -11.07 25.61 5.96
C THR A 162 -10.88 24.84 4.65
N GLU A 163 -11.92 24.76 3.82
CA GLU A 163 -11.89 24.03 2.54
C GLU A 163 -11.05 24.78 1.50
N ARG A 164 -11.12 26.11 1.49
CA ARG A 164 -10.27 26.93 0.62
C ARG A 164 -8.80 26.74 0.96
N ASN A 165 -8.44 26.82 2.25
CA ASN A 165 -7.06 26.63 2.70
C ASN A 165 -6.56 25.22 2.41
N TYR A 166 -7.42 24.20 2.51
CA TYR A 166 -7.09 22.85 2.08
C TYR A 166 -6.73 22.79 0.57
N ASN A 167 -7.54 23.38 -0.30
CA ASN A 167 -7.26 23.41 -1.74
C ASN A 167 -5.97 24.19 -2.08
N LEU A 168 -5.70 25.29 -1.37
CA LEU A 168 -4.46 26.06 -1.50
C LEU A 168 -3.24 25.27 -1.03
N GLN A 169 -3.37 24.51 0.07
CA GLN A 169 -2.31 23.66 0.58
C GLN A 169 -1.99 22.54 -0.42
N MET A 170 -2.99 21.81 -0.90
CA MET A 170 -2.81 20.76 -1.92
C MET A 170 -2.13 21.29 -3.18
N SER A 171 -2.52 22.50 -3.62
CA SER A 171 -1.90 23.16 -4.78
C SER A 171 -0.45 23.57 -4.50
N SER A 172 -0.14 24.01 -3.28
CA SER A 172 1.22 24.34 -2.86
C SER A 172 2.11 23.10 -2.83
N GLU A 173 1.62 21.99 -2.27
CA GLU A 173 2.32 20.71 -2.24
C GLU A 173 2.61 20.21 -3.66
N THR A 174 1.63 20.30 -4.57
CA THR A 174 1.79 19.94 -5.99
C THR A 174 2.90 20.77 -6.67
N LEU A 175 2.98 22.07 -6.37
CA LEU A 175 4.03 22.94 -6.92
C LEU A 175 5.41 22.67 -6.32
N LYS A 176 5.48 22.31 -5.02
CA LYS A 176 6.73 21.95 -4.35
C LYS A 176 7.28 20.63 -4.84
N GLU A 177 6.42 19.61 -5.00
CA GLU A 177 6.80 18.30 -5.51
C GLU A 177 7.39 18.38 -6.93
N LYS A 178 6.79 19.21 -7.81
CA LYS A 178 7.32 19.46 -9.16
C LYS A 178 8.69 20.18 -9.18
N ARG A 179 9.09 20.83 -8.09
CA ARG A 179 10.40 21.49 -7.95
C ARG A 179 11.43 20.63 -7.23
N SER A 180 10.99 19.62 -6.46
CA SER A 180 11.89 18.69 -5.77
C SER A 180 12.41 17.57 -6.67
N HIS A 181 11.86 17.44 -7.88
CA HIS A 181 12.34 16.58 -8.96
C HIS A 181 13.08 17.41 -10.01
#